data_AF-S4XMP8-F1
#
_entry.id   AF-S4XMP8-F1
#
_cell.length_a   1.000
_cell.length_b   1.000
_cell.length_c   1.000
_cell.angle_alpha   90.00
_cell.angle_beta   90.00
_cell.angle_gamma   90.00
#
_symmetry.space_group_name_H-M   'P 1'
#
loop_
_entity.id
_entity.type
_entity.pdbx_description
1 polymer ?
#
loop_
_entity_poly.entity_id
_entity_poly.type
_entity_poly.pdbx_seq_one_letter_code
_entity_poly.pdbx_strand_id
1 'polypeptide(L)'
;MKITSTLSLLSLLGSTLLMVPGCMAESVDSASDADVETDEEVGTAADAITNGWTADTSDGWAPVACDSGNAMSAFHCSGSDCDNIRGYCSSLGTYNTSTYWTSYFSEENTNNRRCNYGDFVTGLACTGSYCDNVSLQCSHLSGKTWGSCYWSGFISEENGGSIYFPPGYYIAGAKCSGDHCDNMAFYYCQAI
;
A
#
# COMPACT_ATOMS: atom_id res chain seq x y z
N MET A 1 15.46 -54.85 -12.68
CA MET A 1 14.74 -55.98 -12.07
C MET A 1 15.58 -56.58 -10.96
N LYS A 2 15.23 -56.32 -9.71
CA LYS A 2 15.54 -57.15 -8.53
C LYS A 2 14.58 -56.71 -7.42
N ILE A 3 13.62 -57.57 -7.14
CA ILE A 3 12.60 -57.49 -6.10
C ILE A 3 13.04 -58.48 -5.03
N THR A 4 13.15 -58.04 -3.78
CA THR A 4 13.21 -58.89 -2.56
C THR A 4 12.96 -57.93 -1.39
N SER A 5 11.77 -57.85 -0.77
CA SER A 5 10.97 -58.85 -0.03
C SER A 5 11.46 -59.07 1.41
N THR A 6 10.54 -58.75 2.35
CA THR A 6 10.31 -59.36 3.68
C THR A 6 11.36 -59.11 4.78
N LEU A 7 11.03 -58.93 6.08
CA LEU A 7 9.94 -59.47 6.90
C LEU A 7 9.80 -58.63 8.20
N SER A 8 8.58 -58.43 8.70
CA SER A 8 8.25 -57.90 10.04
C SER A 8 8.72 -58.82 11.17
N LEU A 9 8.97 -58.28 12.37
CA LEU A 9 8.54 -58.93 13.63
C LEU A 9 8.39 -57.93 14.80
N LEU A 10 7.30 -58.14 15.54
CA LEU A 10 6.74 -57.39 16.66
C LEU A 10 7.25 -57.99 18.00
N SER A 11 7.51 -57.15 19.03
CA SER A 11 7.33 -57.49 20.47
C SER A 11 7.59 -56.23 21.33
N LEU A 12 6.59 -55.58 21.92
CA LEU A 12 5.93 -55.83 23.23
C LEU A 12 6.69 -55.31 24.48
N LEU A 13 5.94 -54.49 25.24
CA LEU A 13 5.96 -54.24 26.69
C LEU A 13 6.84 -53.11 27.25
N GLY A 14 6.17 -52.18 27.95
CA GLY A 14 6.80 -51.20 28.81
C GLY A 14 5.86 -50.08 29.27
N SER A 15 4.71 -50.41 29.86
CA SER A 15 3.88 -49.43 30.58
C SER A 15 4.50 -49.11 31.93
N THR A 16 4.71 -47.82 32.21
CA THR A 16 4.77 -47.31 33.59
C THR A 16 3.91 -46.07 33.71
N LEU A 17 2.81 -46.27 34.44
CA LEU A 17 1.84 -45.30 34.92
C LEU A 17 2.43 -44.66 36.18
N LEU A 18 2.53 -43.33 36.24
CA LEU A 18 2.73 -42.59 37.49
C LEU A 18 1.53 -41.67 37.68
N MET A 19 0.68 -42.03 38.65
CA MET A 19 -0.39 -41.20 39.17
C MET A 19 0.14 -40.37 40.34
N VAL A 20 -0.11 -39.06 40.33
CA VAL A 20 0.00 -38.18 41.49
C VAL A 20 -1.42 -37.72 41.84
N PRO A 21 -1.84 -37.77 43.11
CA PRO A 21 -3.18 -37.38 43.53
C PRO A 21 -3.34 -35.85 43.55
N GLY A 22 -4.53 -35.40 43.15
CA GLY A 22 -4.86 -34.01 42.95
C GLY A 22 -5.05 -33.17 44.21
N CYS A 23 -5.22 -31.87 43.98
CA CYS A 23 -5.97 -30.98 44.84
C CYS A 23 -6.91 -30.13 43.96
N MET A 24 -8.03 -29.77 44.56
CA MET A 24 -9.27 -29.31 43.95
C MET A 24 -9.18 -27.97 43.20
N ALA A 25 -10.20 -27.78 42.36
CA ALA A 25 -10.47 -26.64 41.49
C ALA A 25 -10.68 -25.30 42.21
N GLU A 26 -10.25 -24.22 41.54
CA GLU A 26 -10.99 -22.95 41.50
C GLU A 26 -11.17 -22.54 40.04
N SER A 27 -12.41 -22.20 39.70
CA SER A 27 -12.85 -21.69 38.41
C SER A 27 -12.58 -20.18 38.32
N VAL A 28 -11.89 -19.73 37.27
CA VAL A 28 -11.97 -18.35 36.83
C VAL A 28 -11.96 -18.35 35.30
N ASP A 29 -13.10 -17.96 34.73
CA ASP A 29 -13.21 -17.46 33.37
C ASP A 29 -12.27 -16.26 33.20
N SER A 30 -11.47 -16.26 32.14
CA SER A 30 -11.30 -15.07 31.30
C SER A 30 -10.48 -15.43 30.08
N ALA A 31 -11.06 -15.17 28.91
CA ALA A 31 -10.38 -15.12 27.64
C ALA A 31 -9.16 -14.20 27.75
N SER A 32 -8.00 -14.70 27.34
CA SER A 32 -6.93 -13.86 26.83
C SER A 32 -6.70 -14.33 25.41
N ASP A 33 -7.38 -13.65 24.48
CA ASP A 33 -7.05 -13.69 23.08
C ASP A 33 -5.55 -13.37 22.98
N ALA A 34 -4.81 -14.24 22.32
CA ALA A 34 -3.45 -13.94 21.99
C ALA A 34 -3.53 -12.90 20.88
N ASP A 35 -3.42 -11.62 21.25
CA ASP A 35 -3.13 -10.55 20.30
C ASP A 35 -1.80 -10.90 19.63
N VAL A 36 -1.90 -11.55 18.47
CA VAL A 36 -0.81 -11.59 17.51
C VAL A 36 -0.70 -10.16 17.02
N GLU A 37 0.16 -9.40 17.67
CA GLU A 37 0.67 -8.15 17.12
C GLU A 37 1.44 -8.55 15.85
N THR A 38 0.73 -8.56 14.72
CA THR A 38 1.38 -8.38 13.44
C THR A 38 1.90 -6.95 13.48
N ASP A 39 3.18 -6.78 13.77
CA ASP A 39 3.90 -5.55 13.46
C ASP A 39 3.50 -5.17 12.03
N GLU A 40 2.64 -4.16 11.86
CA GLU A 40 2.50 -3.50 10.57
C GLU A 40 3.84 -2.85 10.31
N GLU A 41 4.67 -3.57 9.57
CA GLU A 41 5.96 -3.09 9.11
C GLU A 41 5.69 -1.84 8.28
N VAL A 42 5.91 -0.68 8.89
CA VAL A 42 5.89 0.63 8.23
C VAL A 42 6.86 0.51 7.07
N GLY A 43 6.30 0.35 5.88
CA GLY A 43 7.10 0.14 4.68
C GLY A 43 8.16 1.22 4.57
N THR A 44 9.34 0.84 4.13
CA THR A 44 10.38 1.77 3.73
C THR A 44 10.30 1.98 2.22
N ALA A 45 11.01 2.98 1.69
CA ALA A 45 11.18 3.11 0.23
C ALA A 45 11.73 1.82 -0.42
N ALA A 46 12.46 0.99 0.34
CA ALA A 46 12.96 -0.30 -0.13
C ALA A 46 11.85 -1.36 -0.33
N ASP A 47 10.71 -1.25 0.37
CA ASP A 47 9.60 -2.22 0.25
C ASP A 47 8.79 -2.03 -1.04
N ALA A 48 8.82 -0.81 -1.61
CA ALA A 48 8.31 -0.54 -2.95
C ALA A 48 9.06 -1.34 -4.03
N ILE A 49 10.32 -1.74 -3.80
CA ILE A 49 11.09 -2.54 -4.75
C ILE A 49 10.64 -4.02 -4.71
N THR A 50 10.25 -4.51 -3.53
CA THR A 50 9.96 -5.94 -3.33
C THR A 50 8.49 -6.27 -3.64
N ASN A 51 7.57 -5.38 -3.27
CA ASN A 51 6.12 -5.60 -3.43
C ASN A 51 5.44 -4.55 -4.33
N GLY A 52 6.18 -3.58 -4.86
CA GLY A 52 5.68 -2.51 -5.73
C GLY A 52 5.00 -1.36 -4.99
N TRP A 53 4.39 -1.62 -3.83
CA TRP A 53 3.74 -0.58 -3.03
C TRP A 53 4.72 0.19 -2.15
N THR A 54 4.57 1.52 -2.11
CA THR A 54 5.21 2.34 -1.09
C THR A 54 4.68 1.99 0.31
N ALA A 55 5.40 2.46 1.32
CA ALA A 55 4.82 2.72 2.63
C ALA A 55 3.53 3.55 2.54
N ASP A 56 2.77 3.53 3.62
CA ASP A 56 1.72 4.50 3.86
C ASP A 56 2.31 5.85 4.30
N THR A 57 1.68 6.94 3.85
CA THR A 57 1.85 8.29 4.40
C THR A 57 0.50 8.77 4.93
N SER A 58 0.54 9.56 5.99
CA SER A 58 -0.61 10.14 6.71
C SER A 58 -0.17 11.45 7.38
N ASP A 59 -1.03 12.09 8.18
CA ASP A 59 -0.67 13.28 8.94
C ASP A 59 0.52 13.03 9.88
N GLY A 60 1.52 13.91 9.79
CA GLY A 60 2.74 13.80 10.57
C GLY A 60 3.72 12.70 10.11
N TRP A 61 3.39 11.92 9.08
CA TRP A 61 4.29 10.91 8.52
C TRP A 61 5.14 11.47 7.39
N ALA A 62 6.24 10.77 7.08
CA ALA A 62 7.13 11.17 6.01
C ALA A 62 6.46 10.98 4.64
N PRO A 63 6.68 11.89 3.68
CA PRO A 63 6.26 11.67 2.29
C PRO A 63 6.83 10.37 1.71
N VAL A 64 6.06 9.74 0.83
CA VAL A 64 6.45 8.51 0.14
C VAL A 64 6.70 8.78 -1.34
N ALA A 65 7.66 8.09 -1.92
CA ALA A 65 8.00 8.23 -3.33
C ALA A 65 8.55 6.93 -3.91
N CYS A 66 8.38 6.79 -5.23
CA CYS A 66 8.97 5.76 -6.04
C CYS A 66 10.45 6.06 -6.33
N ASP A 67 11.23 5.01 -6.56
CA ASP A 67 12.59 5.15 -7.07
C ASP A 67 12.63 5.82 -8.46
N SER A 68 13.79 6.36 -8.80
CA SER A 68 14.04 6.99 -10.11
C SER A 68 13.69 6.04 -11.26
N GLY A 69 12.92 6.53 -12.22
CA GLY A 69 12.48 5.75 -13.38
C GLY A 69 11.16 5.00 -13.19
N ASN A 70 10.57 5.07 -12.00
CA ASN A 70 9.26 4.50 -11.70
C ASN A 70 8.20 5.61 -11.58
N ALA A 71 6.94 5.26 -11.84
CA ALA A 71 5.80 6.13 -11.61
C ALA A 71 4.64 5.34 -11.00
N MET A 72 3.72 6.05 -10.33
CA MET A 72 2.58 5.41 -9.68
C MET A 72 1.56 4.92 -10.70
N SER A 73 1.27 3.62 -10.71
CA SER A 73 0.29 2.97 -11.59
C SER A 73 -0.94 2.43 -10.85
N ALA A 74 -0.95 2.53 -9.53
CA ALA A 74 -2.10 2.26 -8.68
C ALA A 74 -2.03 3.15 -7.44
N PHE A 75 -3.17 3.29 -6.78
CA PHE A 75 -3.33 4.03 -5.54
C PHE A 75 -4.15 3.20 -4.55
N HIS A 76 -3.81 3.32 -3.27
CA HIS A 76 -4.58 2.76 -2.17
C HIS A 76 -4.72 3.83 -1.07
N CYS A 77 -5.92 3.94 -0.51
CA CYS A 77 -6.14 4.59 0.79
C CYS A 77 -6.80 3.62 1.78
N SER A 78 -6.56 3.85 3.05
CA SER A 78 -7.16 3.17 4.20
C SER A 78 -7.25 4.10 5.40
N GLY A 79 -7.75 3.61 6.52
CA GLY A 79 -8.09 4.45 7.67
C GLY A 79 -9.38 5.23 7.41
N SER A 80 -9.95 5.84 8.45
CA SER A 80 -11.11 6.71 8.28
C SER A 80 -10.76 7.91 7.41
N ASP A 81 -11.66 8.26 6.48
CA ASP A 81 -11.53 9.42 5.59
C ASP A 81 -10.25 9.36 4.72
N CYS A 82 -9.88 8.18 4.21
CA CYS A 82 -8.63 7.93 3.48
C CYS A 82 -7.35 8.48 4.17
N ASP A 83 -7.25 8.46 5.50
CA ASP A 83 -6.11 9.02 6.24
C ASP A 83 -4.74 8.44 5.87
N ASN A 84 -4.67 7.16 5.53
CA ASN A 84 -3.42 6.50 5.13
C ASN A 84 -3.43 6.29 3.62
N ILE A 85 -2.47 6.87 2.90
CA ILE A 85 -2.38 6.75 1.44
C ILE A 85 -1.04 6.18 0.99
N ARG A 86 -1.07 5.42 -0.10
CA ARG A 86 0.12 4.84 -0.74
C ARG A 86 -0.07 4.63 -2.24
N GLY A 87 1.05 4.54 -2.94
CA GLY A 87 1.08 4.31 -4.39
C GLY A 87 1.77 2.99 -4.75
N TYR A 88 1.36 2.38 -5.86
CA TYR A 88 2.09 1.27 -6.45
C TYR A 88 3.04 1.80 -7.53
N CYS A 89 4.34 1.62 -7.32
CA CYS A 89 5.41 2.02 -8.20
C CYS A 89 5.66 0.98 -9.29
N SER A 90 5.50 1.39 -10.54
CA SER A 90 5.80 0.56 -11.71
C SER A 90 6.94 1.17 -12.52
N SER A 91 7.86 0.33 -12.96
CA SER A 91 9.02 0.78 -13.74
C SER A 91 8.66 1.14 -15.17
N LEU A 92 9.19 2.28 -15.62
CA LEU A 92 9.07 2.78 -16.99
C LEU A 92 10.34 2.56 -17.82
N GLY A 93 11.37 1.92 -17.24
CA GLY A 93 12.66 1.68 -17.91
C GLY A 93 13.41 2.96 -18.24
N THR A 94 13.29 3.98 -17.39
CA THR A 94 13.86 5.32 -17.58
C THR A 94 14.45 5.86 -16.26
N TYR A 95 14.68 7.16 -16.16
CA TYR A 95 15.14 7.85 -14.95
C TYR A 95 14.51 9.24 -14.87
N ASN A 96 14.45 9.79 -13.65
CA ASN A 96 13.93 11.12 -13.41
C ASN A 96 14.97 12.17 -13.82
N THR A 97 14.60 13.14 -14.66
CA THR A 97 15.49 14.27 -15.00
C THR A 97 15.23 15.51 -14.13
N SER A 98 14.01 15.63 -13.62
CA SER A 98 13.60 16.68 -12.69
C SER A 98 12.49 16.16 -11.80
N THR A 99 12.31 16.75 -10.63
CA THR A 99 11.28 16.38 -9.67
C THR A 99 10.89 17.60 -8.85
N TYR A 100 9.61 17.73 -8.56
CA TYR A 100 9.07 18.81 -7.74
C TYR A 100 7.79 18.36 -7.05
N TRP A 101 7.47 18.97 -5.90
CA TRP A 101 6.20 18.78 -5.22
C TRP A 101 5.20 19.83 -5.68
N THR A 102 3.94 19.44 -5.81
CA THR A 102 2.85 20.42 -5.94
C THR A 102 2.69 21.20 -4.63
N SER A 103 1.96 22.32 -4.67
CA SER A 103 1.39 22.82 -3.41
C SER A 103 0.37 21.82 -2.89
N TYR A 104 0.19 21.81 -1.57
CA TYR A 104 -0.90 21.08 -0.94
C TYR A 104 -2.27 21.52 -1.50
N PHE A 105 -3.21 20.58 -1.54
CA PHE A 105 -4.56 20.75 -2.06
C PHE A 105 -5.54 19.88 -1.26
N SER A 106 -6.78 20.36 -1.10
CA SER A 106 -7.88 19.72 -0.37
C SER A 106 -9.23 20.17 -0.94
N GLU A 107 -10.32 19.52 -0.56
CA GLU A 107 -11.68 19.92 -0.92
C GLU A 107 -12.04 21.34 -0.48
N GLU A 108 -11.41 21.85 0.58
CA GLU A 108 -11.72 23.16 1.17
C GLU A 108 -11.21 24.33 0.31
N ASN A 109 -10.26 24.07 -0.59
CA ASN A 109 -9.60 25.10 -1.40
C ASN A 109 -9.48 24.68 -2.88
N THR A 110 -8.29 24.88 -3.47
CA THR A 110 -7.97 24.26 -4.75
C THR A 110 -8.00 22.76 -4.51
N ASN A 111 -9.00 22.07 -5.06
CA ASN A 111 -9.24 20.66 -4.79
C ASN A 111 -8.58 19.69 -5.76
N ASN A 112 -7.68 20.19 -6.61
CA ASN A 112 -7.00 19.33 -7.58
C ASN A 112 -5.61 19.84 -7.92
N ARG A 113 -4.72 18.90 -8.23
CA ARG A 113 -3.42 19.17 -8.82
C ARG A 113 -3.12 18.19 -9.94
N ARG A 114 -2.47 18.70 -10.98
CA ARG A 114 -1.89 17.91 -12.06
C ARG A 114 -0.41 18.25 -12.17
N CYS A 115 0.38 17.25 -12.53
CA CYS A 115 1.74 17.47 -12.95
C CYS A 115 1.77 18.30 -14.23
N ASN A 116 2.93 18.88 -14.53
CA ASN A 116 3.16 19.55 -15.80
C ASN A 116 2.96 18.54 -16.93
N TYR A 117 2.65 19.05 -18.12
CA TYR A 117 2.43 18.19 -19.28
C TYR A 117 3.64 17.27 -19.52
N GLY A 118 3.38 15.96 -19.57
CA GLY A 118 4.38 14.92 -19.77
C GLY A 118 4.99 14.36 -18.47
N ASP A 119 4.78 15.00 -17.33
CA ASP A 119 5.31 14.56 -16.04
C ASP A 119 4.32 13.61 -15.34
N PHE A 120 4.84 12.69 -14.53
CA PHE A 120 4.04 11.68 -13.84
C PHE A 120 4.18 11.82 -12.33
N VAL A 121 3.16 11.37 -11.61
CA VAL A 121 3.19 11.30 -10.15
C VAL A 121 4.10 10.15 -9.74
N THR A 122 5.07 10.49 -8.90
CA THR A 122 6.08 9.59 -8.38
C THR A 122 6.07 9.54 -6.86
N GLY A 123 5.24 10.35 -6.19
CA GLY A 123 5.19 10.40 -4.73
C GLY A 123 3.95 11.10 -4.20
N LEU A 124 3.68 10.87 -2.92
CA LEU A 124 2.52 11.36 -2.18
C LEU A 124 2.99 11.91 -0.83
N ALA A 125 2.32 12.96 -0.37
CA ALA A 125 2.50 13.53 0.96
C ALA A 125 1.15 13.98 1.52
N CYS A 126 0.99 13.81 2.83
CA CYS A 126 -0.19 14.21 3.59
C CYS A 126 0.18 15.26 4.64
N THR A 127 -0.77 16.13 4.97
CA THR A 127 -0.73 16.96 6.17
C THR A 127 -2.13 17.38 6.57
N GLY A 128 -2.29 17.79 7.84
CA GLY A 128 -3.61 18.07 8.39
C GLY A 128 -4.30 16.78 8.78
N SER A 129 -5.17 16.85 9.79
CA SER A 129 -5.86 15.68 10.32
C SER A 129 -6.50 14.86 9.20
N TYR A 130 -6.36 13.54 9.27
CA TYR A 130 -6.95 12.59 8.31
C TYR A 130 -6.45 12.76 6.86
N CYS A 131 -5.18 13.16 6.67
CA CYS A 131 -4.61 13.45 5.35
C CYS A 131 -5.45 14.47 4.53
N ASP A 132 -6.11 15.41 5.20
CA ASP A 132 -6.97 16.42 4.58
C ASP A 132 -6.27 17.18 3.43
N ASN A 133 -4.98 17.45 3.59
CA ASN A 133 -4.19 18.14 2.57
C ASN A 133 -3.19 17.20 1.91
N VAL A 134 -3.36 17.00 0.60
CA VAL A 134 -2.52 16.12 -0.20
C VAL A 134 -1.53 16.93 -1.04
N SER A 135 -0.31 16.41 -1.26
CA SER A 135 0.62 16.91 -2.26
C SER A 135 1.18 15.78 -3.11
N LEU A 136 1.38 16.04 -4.41
CA LEU A 136 1.91 15.08 -5.37
C LEU A 136 3.36 15.43 -5.68
N GLN A 137 4.25 14.45 -5.63
CA GLN A 137 5.55 14.57 -6.25
C GLN A 137 5.37 14.27 -7.74
N CYS A 138 5.79 15.21 -8.57
CA CYS A 138 5.79 15.09 -10.02
C CYS A 138 7.23 15.00 -10.52
N SER A 139 7.49 14.04 -11.40
CA SER A 139 8.81 13.87 -12.02
C SER A 139 8.71 13.87 -13.54
N HIS A 140 9.66 14.56 -14.17
CA HIS A 140 9.92 14.38 -15.59
C HIS A 140 10.74 13.11 -15.79
N LEU A 141 10.26 12.24 -16.66
CA LEU A 141 10.87 10.94 -16.94
C LEU A 141 11.49 10.95 -18.33
N SER A 142 12.79 10.63 -18.42
CA SER A 142 13.54 10.73 -19.68
C SER A 142 12.88 9.92 -20.81
N GLY A 143 12.56 10.60 -21.92
CA GLY A 143 11.95 9.95 -23.09
C GLY A 143 10.53 9.42 -22.87
N LYS A 144 9.82 9.90 -21.84
CA LYS A 144 8.39 9.62 -21.62
C LYS A 144 7.58 10.90 -21.72
N THR A 145 6.38 10.79 -22.27
CA THR A 145 5.37 11.85 -22.24
C THR A 145 3.96 11.26 -22.13
N TRP A 146 2.95 12.12 -22.09
CA TRP A 146 1.54 11.72 -22.05
C TRP A 146 1.03 11.36 -23.44
N GLY A 147 0.43 10.18 -23.55
CA GLY A 147 -0.50 9.80 -24.60
C GLY A 147 -1.94 10.17 -24.23
N SER A 148 -2.87 9.24 -24.36
CA SER A 148 -4.26 9.42 -23.93
C SER A 148 -4.36 9.55 -22.42
N CYS A 149 -5.25 10.42 -21.94
CA CYS A 149 -5.45 10.66 -20.52
C CYS A 149 -6.93 10.68 -20.14
N TYR A 150 -7.23 10.24 -18.92
CA TYR A 150 -8.59 10.11 -18.41
C TYR A 150 -8.63 10.46 -16.92
N TRP A 151 -9.81 10.85 -16.45
CA TRP A 151 -10.10 10.88 -15.02
C TRP A 151 -10.72 9.55 -14.60
N SER A 152 -10.32 9.03 -13.45
CA SER A 152 -11.04 7.95 -12.80
C SER A 152 -12.37 8.44 -12.21
N GLY A 153 -13.19 7.48 -11.75
CA GLY A 153 -14.19 7.75 -10.72
C GLY A 153 -13.53 8.10 -9.39
N PHE A 154 -14.33 8.59 -8.45
CA PHE A 154 -13.89 8.76 -7.07
C PHE A 154 -13.74 7.41 -6.39
N ILE A 155 -12.73 7.29 -5.53
CA ILE A 155 -12.48 6.18 -4.62
C ILE A 155 -12.38 6.72 -3.20
N SER A 156 -12.81 5.91 -2.24
CA SER A 156 -12.71 6.12 -0.79
C SER A 156 -12.46 4.77 -0.11
N GLU A 157 -12.03 4.76 1.15
CA GLU A 157 -11.87 3.52 1.92
C GLU A 157 -13.19 2.75 2.02
N GLU A 158 -14.33 3.46 2.04
CA GLU A 158 -15.67 2.88 2.13
C GLU A 158 -15.98 1.95 0.94
N ASN A 159 -15.31 2.16 -0.19
CA ASN A 159 -15.45 1.39 -1.42
C ASN A 159 -14.21 0.52 -1.73
N GLY A 160 -13.44 0.18 -0.70
CA GLY A 160 -12.26 -0.68 -0.78
C GLY A 160 -10.94 0.06 -1.05
N GLY A 161 -10.97 1.39 -1.17
CA GLY A 161 -9.81 2.28 -1.14
C GLY A 161 -8.80 2.11 -2.28
N SER A 162 -9.03 1.20 -3.22
CA SER A 162 -8.00 0.76 -4.17
C SER A 162 -8.39 1.01 -5.62
N ILE A 163 -7.45 1.51 -6.42
CA ILE A 163 -7.60 1.63 -7.86
C ILE A 163 -6.32 1.27 -8.60
N TYR A 164 -6.45 0.43 -9.63
CA TYR A 164 -5.37 0.03 -10.53
C TYR A 164 -5.64 0.56 -11.94
N PHE A 165 -4.65 1.20 -12.55
CA PHE A 165 -4.77 1.68 -13.92
C PHE A 165 -4.34 0.61 -14.93
N PRO A 166 -4.84 0.65 -16.18
CA PRO A 166 -4.44 -0.30 -17.21
C PRO A 166 -2.92 -0.27 -17.45
N PRO A 167 -2.31 -1.38 -17.90
CA PRO A 167 -0.88 -1.40 -18.22
C PRO A 167 -0.49 -0.26 -19.16
N GLY A 168 0.59 0.43 -18.81
CA GLY A 168 1.08 1.60 -19.55
C GLY A 168 0.43 2.92 -19.16
N TYR A 169 -0.52 2.94 -18.23
CA TYR A 169 -1.11 4.16 -17.66
C TYR A 169 -0.60 4.43 -16.25
N TYR A 170 -0.32 5.70 -15.98
CA TYR A 170 0.28 6.17 -14.74
C TYR A 170 -0.42 7.44 -14.28
N ILE A 171 -0.42 7.67 -12.98
CA ILE A 171 -1.01 8.85 -12.37
C ILE A 171 -0.21 10.08 -12.82
N ALA A 172 -0.93 11.13 -13.19
CA ALA A 172 -0.41 12.43 -13.62
C ALA A 172 -1.10 13.59 -12.86
N GLY A 173 -2.02 13.28 -11.95
CA GLY A 173 -2.68 14.24 -11.08
C GLY A 173 -3.76 13.58 -10.23
N ALA A 174 -4.30 14.35 -9.31
CA ALA A 174 -5.37 13.92 -8.41
C ALA A 174 -6.31 15.08 -8.06
N LYS A 175 -7.50 14.74 -7.55
CA LYS A 175 -8.46 15.68 -6.99
C LYS A 175 -9.18 15.08 -5.79
N CYS A 176 -9.52 15.95 -4.84
CA CYS A 176 -10.25 15.66 -3.62
C CYS A 176 -11.73 16.07 -3.73
N SER A 177 -12.57 15.37 -2.98
CA SER A 177 -13.94 15.74 -2.64
C SER A 177 -14.37 14.99 -1.38
N GLY A 178 -15.54 15.31 -0.82
CA GLY A 178 -15.89 14.84 0.52
C GLY A 178 -15.04 15.56 1.57
N ASP A 179 -15.50 15.53 2.81
CA ASP A 179 -14.76 16.15 3.92
C ASP A 179 -13.42 15.40 4.10
N HIS A 180 -12.34 16.11 4.43
CA HIS A 180 -11.01 15.53 4.67
C HIS A 180 -10.38 14.81 3.48
N CYS A 181 -10.68 15.24 2.25
CA CYS A 181 -10.25 14.56 1.01
C CYS A 181 -10.62 13.05 0.97
N ASP A 182 -11.66 12.63 1.68
CA ASP A 182 -12.15 11.24 1.75
C ASP A 182 -12.35 10.60 0.35
N ASN A 183 -12.82 11.38 -0.62
CA ASN A 183 -13.04 10.91 -1.97
C ASN A 183 -11.97 11.44 -2.92
N MET A 184 -11.08 10.55 -3.37
CA MET A 184 -10.02 10.87 -4.32
C MET A 184 -10.35 10.40 -5.73
N ALA A 185 -9.99 11.19 -6.74
CA ALA A 185 -9.99 10.75 -8.14
C ALA A 185 -8.67 11.13 -8.81
N PHE A 186 -8.24 10.32 -9.76
CA PHE A 186 -6.91 10.44 -10.37
C PHE A 186 -7.01 10.75 -11.85
N TYR A 187 -6.18 11.69 -12.27
CA TYR A 187 -5.91 11.93 -13.68
C TYR A 187 -4.77 10.99 -14.06
N TYR A 188 -5.04 10.04 -14.94
CA TYR A 188 -4.07 9.04 -15.36
C TYR A 188 -3.86 9.12 -16.87
N CYS A 189 -2.60 8.99 -17.30
CA CYS A 189 -2.16 9.16 -18.66
C CYS A 189 -1.36 7.94 -19.12
N GLN A 190 -1.53 7.57 -20.38
CA GLN A 190 -0.65 6.61 -21.02
C GLN A 190 0.78 7.19 -21.08
N ALA A 191 1.78 6.42 -20.68
CA ALA A 191 3.18 6.77 -20.92
C ALA A 191 3.62 6.25 -22.28
N ILE A 192 4.03 7.17 -23.16
CA ILE A 192 4.56 6.87 -24.50
C ILE A 192 6.02 7.31 -24.61
#